data_AF-A0A951A5P5-F1
#
_entry.id   AF-A0A951A5P5-F1
#
_cell.length_a   1.000
_cell.length_b   1.000
_cell.length_c   1.000
_cell.angle_alpha   90.00
_cell.angle_beta   90.00
_cell.angle_gamma   90.00
#
_symmetry.space_group_name_H-M   'P 1'
#
loop_
_entity.id
_entity.type
_entity.pdbx_description
1 polymer ?
#
loop_
_entity_poly.entity_id
_entity_poly.type
_entity_poly.pdbx_seq_one_letter_code
_entity_poly.pdbx_strand_id
1 'polypeptide(L)' 'MSKVTCGAFLKLDSQAKAVLIAWLRGYHSGKRHEIESAAEEVSPYAYGGKLARHCAENPAALLIAVSEEILAEGEQ' A
#
# COMPACT_ATOMS: atom_id res chain seq x y z
N MET A 1 -0.97 10.94 7.27
CA MET A 1 -1.50 10.07 6.18
C MET A 1 -2.52 9.01 6.65
N SER A 2 -2.79 8.84 7.96
CA SER A 2 -3.76 7.85 8.47
C SER A 2 -5.24 8.04 8.09
N LYS A 3 -5.56 9.12 7.37
CA LYS A 3 -6.92 9.46 6.92
C LYS A 3 -7.08 9.42 5.40
N VAL A 4 -6.04 9.03 4.65
CA VAL A 4 -6.16 8.89 3.20
C VAL A 4 -7.10 7.73 2.91
N THR A 5 -8.18 8.00 2.19
CA THR A 5 -9.11 6.96 1.73
C THR A 5 -8.63 6.38 0.41
N CYS A 6 -9.07 5.16 0.11
CA CYS A 6 -8.85 4.51 -1.18
C CYS A 6 -9.34 5.36 -2.37
N GLY A 7 -10.50 6.01 -2.23
CA GLY A 7 -11.03 6.92 -3.25
C GLY A 7 -10.16 8.16 -3.47
N ALA A 8 -9.51 8.67 -2.42
CA ALA A 8 -8.54 9.77 -2.56
C ALA A 8 -7.26 9.29 -3.26
N PHE A 9 -6.75 8.10 -2.90
CA PHE A 9 -5.59 7.48 -3.53
C PHE A 9 -5.79 7.25 -5.03
N LEU A 10 -6.96 6.76 -5.45
CA LEU A 10 -7.24 6.50 -6.86
C LEU A 10 -7.25 7.75 -7.74
N LYS A 11 -7.57 8.91 -7.17
CA LYS A 11 -7.58 10.21 -7.87
C LYS A 11 -6.19 10.83 -8.04
N LEU A 12 -5.18 10.34 -7.32
CA LEU A 12 -3.81 10.81 -7.46
C LEU A 12 -3.26 10.48 -8.85
N ASP A 13 -2.35 11.32 -9.33
CA ASP A 13 -1.54 11.00 -10.50
C ASP A 13 -0.56 9.85 -10.21
N SER A 14 0.04 9.31 -11.26
CA SER A 14 0.94 8.16 -11.17
C SER A 14 2.18 8.39 -10.29
N GLN A 15 2.73 9.61 -10.27
CA GLN A 15 3.90 9.95 -9.47
C GLN A 15 3.53 10.02 -7.98
N ALA A 16 2.43 10.70 -7.66
CA ALA A 16 1.91 10.79 -6.30
C ALA A 16 1.52 9.40 -5.76
N LYS A 17 0.93 8.53 -6.59
CA LYS A 17 0.65 7.13 -6.22
C LYS A 17 1.92 6.37 -5.87
N ALA A 18 2.97 6.48 -6.69
CA ALA A 18 4.24 5.80 -6.45
C ALA A 18 4.90 6.24 -5.13
N VAL A 19 4.91 7.54 -4.85
CA VAL A 19 5.43 8.10 -3.59
C VAL A 19 4.64 7.55 -2.40
N LEU A 20 3.31 7.50 -2.50
CA LEU A 20 2.47 7.04 -1.41
C LEU A 20 2.63 5.53 -1.15
N ILE A 21 2.77 4.74 -2.21
CA ILE A 21 3.09 3.31 -2.11
C ILE A 21 4.44 3.10 -1.43
N ALA A 22 5.48 3.84 -1.81
CA ALA A 22 6.79 3.75 -1.18
C ALA A 22 6.72 4.11 0.32
N TRP A 23 5.97 5.15 0.66
CA TRP A 23 5.74 5.54 2.06
C TRP A 23 5.03 4.45 2.86
N LEU A 24 3.98 3.81 2.31
CA LEU A 24 3.26 2.73 2.98
C LEU A 24 4.19 1.55 3.30
N ARG A 25 5.04 1.15 2.34
CA ARG A 25 6.03 0.09 2.57
C ARG A 25 6.98 0.47 3.72
N GLY A 26 7.57 1.67 3.68
CA GLY A 26 8.45 2.13 4.74
C GLY A 26 7.77 2.24 6.12
N TYR A 27 6.50 2.65 6.15
CA TYR A 27 5.69 2.65 7.37
C TYR A 27 5.56 1.25 7.98
N HIS A 28 5.27 0.24 7.14
CA HIS A 28 5.11 -1.15 7.59
C HIS A 28 6.42 -1.81 8.01
N SER A 29 7.50 -1.61 7.25
CA SER A 29 8.84 -2.07 7.64
C SER A 29 9.24 -1.50 9.00
N GLY A 30 8.99 -0.20 9.24
CA GLY A 30 9.22 0.41 10.55
C GLY A 30 8.39 -0.21 11.67
N LYS A 31 7.12 -0.54 11.41
CA LYS A 31 6.20 -1.17 12.36
C LYS A 31 6.60 -2.61 12.71
N ARG A 32 7.14 -3.37 11.76
CA ARG A 32 7.60 -4.76 11.95
C ARG A 32 8.99 -4.88 12.56
N HIS A 33 9.72 -3.75 12.70
CA HIS A 33 11.14 -3.74 13.06
C HIS A 33 12.02 -4.56 12.09
N GLU A 34 11.52 -4.76 10.88
CA GLU A 34 12.19 -5.48 9.81
C GLU A 34 12.50 -4.46 8.73
N ILE A 35 13.78 -4.34 8.37
CA ILE A 35 14.15 -3.65 7.14
C ILE A 35 13.98 -4.69 6.04
N GLU A 36 12.75 -4.88 5.57
CA GLU A 36 12.52 -5.55 4.30
C GLU A 36 13.35 -4.80 3.26
N SER A 37 14.35 -5.48 2.69
CA SER A 37 15.10 -4.92 1.60
C SER A 37 14.09 -4.61 0.50
N ALA A 38 14.12 -3.39 -0.07
CA ALA A 38 13.19 -3.01 -1.14
C ALA A 38 13.26 -3.95 -2.37
N ALA A 39 14.20 -4.89 -2.37
CA ALA A 39 14.50 -5.88 -3.39
C ALA A 39 13.90 -7.27 -3.12
N GLU A 40 13.61 -7.66 -1.88
CA GLU A 40 13.00 -8.94 -1.56
C GLU A 40 11.49 -8.77 -1.34
N GLU A 41 10.76 -9.60 -2.07
CA GLU A 41 9.33 -9.82 -1.98
C GLU A 41 8.42 -8.75 -2.61
N VAL A 42 7.74 -9.24 -3.66
CA VAL A 42 6.66 -8.60 -4.39
C VAL A 42 7.12 -7.41 -5.23
N SER A 43 7.32 -7.66 -6.54
CA SER A 43 7.44 -6.63 -7.57
C SER A 43 6.61 -5.38 -7.19
N PRO A 44 7.17 -4.16 -7.17
CA PRO A 44 6.45 -2.96 -6.73
C PRO A 44 5.13 -2.74 -7.50
N TYR A 45 5.03 -3.32 -8.69
CA TYR A 45 3.80 -3.38 -9.49
C TYR A 45 2.73 -4.31 -8.92
N ALA A 46 3.12 -5.43 -8.31
CA ALA A 46 2.18 -6.38 -7.71
C ALA A 46 1.54 -5.84 -6.43
N TYR A 47 2.33 -5.22 -5.53
CA TYR A 47 1.76 -4.57 -4.33
C TYR A 47 0.89 -3.36 -4.72
N GLY A 48 1.41 -2.45 -5.55
CA GLY A 48 0.65 -1.29 -6.02
C GLY A 48 -0.61 -1.68 -6.79
N GLY A 49 -0.55 -2.76 -7.56
CA GLY A 49 -1.69 -3.32 -8.30
C GLY A 49 -2.76 -3.91 -7.38
N LYS A 50 -2.38 -4.71 -6.37
CA LYS A 50 -3.30 -5.21 -5.33
C LYS A 50 -3.97 -4.05 -4.60
N LEU A 51 -3.20 -3.04 -4.21
CA LEU A 51 -3.72 -1.85 -3.52
C LEU A 51 -4.71 -1.08 -4.38
N ALA A 52 -4.39 -0.85 -5.67
CA ALA A 52 -5.29 -0.17 -6.60
C ALA A 52 -6.58 -0.94 -6.84
N ARG A 53 -6.50 -2.27 -6.99
CA ARG A 53 -7.68 -3.14 -7.14
C ARG A 53 -8.57 -3.09 -5.91
N HIS A 54 -8.02 -3.35 -4.74
CA HIS A 54 -8.77 -3.39 -3.50
C HIS A 54 -9.42 -2.02 -3.20
N CYS A 55 -8.71 -0.92 -3.51
CA CYS A 55 -9.25 0.42 -3.39
C CYS A 55 -10.37 0.76 -4.39
N ALA A 56 -10.38 0.15 -5.58
CA ALA A 56 -11.46 0.34 -6.55
C ALA A 56 -12.76 -0.32 -6.06
N GLU A 57 -12.64 -1.45 -5.37
CA GLU A 57 -13.77 -2.18 -4.78
C GLU A 57 -14.27 -1.48 -3.49
N ASN A 58 -13.38 -0.79 -2.76
CA ASN A 58 -13.68 -0.19 -1.45
C ASN A 58 -13.24 1.29 -1.34
N PRO A 59 -13.85 2.25 -2.06
CA PRO A 59 -13.36 3.63 -2.13
C PRO A 59 -13.43 4.41 -0.81
N ALA A 60 -14.28 4.00 0.13
CA ALA A 60 -14.40 4.64 1.44
C ALA A 60 -13.39 4.09 2.48
N ALA A 61 -12.76 2.94 2.21
CA ALA A 61 -11.81 2.33 3.13
C ALA A 61 -10.57 3.20 3.32
N LEU A 62 -9.95 3.10 4.50
CA LEU A 62 -8.69 3.75 4.79
C LEU A 62 -7.55 3.01 4.08
N LEU A 63 -6.74 3.75 3.35
CA LEU A 63 -5.67 3.17 2.54
C LEU A 63 -4.64 2.40 3.37
N ILE A 64 -4.34 2.87 4.59
CA ILE A 64 -3.43 2.17 5.50
C ILE A 64 -4.01 0.82 5.93
N ALA A 65 -5.31 0.75 6.25
CA ALA A 65 -5.94 -0.51 6.67
C ALA A 65 -5.92 -1.54 5.53
N VAL A 66 -6.30 -1.14 4.32
CA VAL A 66 -6.22 -2.00 3.12
C VAL A 66 -4.79 -2.44 2.85
N SER A 67 -3.83 -1.55 3.05
CA SER A 67 -2.40 -1.84 2.91
C SER A 67 -1.91 -2.88 3.92
N GLU A 68 -2.40 -2.85 5.17
CA GLU A 68 -2.09 -3.87 6.19
C GLU A 68 -2.71 -5.23 5.82
N GLU A 69 -3.95 -5.25 5.34
CA GLU A 69 -4.63 -6.48 4.89
C GLU A 69 -3.86 -7.18 3.76
N ILE A 70 -3.42 -6.42 2.75
CA ILE A 70 -2.65 -6.96 1.62
C ILE A 70 -1.33 -7.59 2.05
N LEU A 71 -0.66 -7.03 3.05
CA LEU A 71 0.60 -7.57 3.57
C LEU A 71 0.36 -8.81 4.43
N ALA A 72 -0.70 -8.83 5.23
CA ALA A 72 -1.09 -10.01 6.02
C ALA A 72 -1.49 -11.21 5.15
N GLU A 73 -2.10 -10.97 3.97
CA GLU A 73 -2.42 -12.01 2.98
C GLU A 73 -1.18 -12.59 2.27
N GLY A 74 -0.05 -11.88 2.30
CA GLY A 74 1.20 -12.30 1.65
C GLY A 74 2.11 -13.18 2.51
N GLU A 75 1.85 -13.28 3.81
CA GLU A 75 2.65 -14.03 4.80
C GLU A 75 2.19 -15.50 4.98
N GLN A 76 1.43 -16.07 4.04
CA GLN A 76 0.97 -17.47 4.05
C GLN A 76 1.63 -18.35 3.00
#